data_AF-A0A7X4GFX8-F1
#
_entry.id   AF-A0A7X4GFX8-F1
#
_cell.length_a   1.000
_cell.length_b   1.000
_cell.length_c   1.000
_cell.angle_alpha   90.00
_cell.angle_beta   90.00
_cell.angle_gamma   90.00
#
_symmetry.space_group_name_H-M   'P 1'
#
loop_
_entity.id
_entity.type
_entity.pdbx_description
1 polymer ?
#
loop_
_entity_poly.entity_id
_entity_poly.type
_entity_poly.pdbx_seq_one_letter_code
_entity_poly.pdbx_strand_id
1 'polypeptide(L)'
;MITHYESSSRGKVEIAAMPLSFAKNSLNKLLRTEPERKAEIDALQAHVDKLAAESEAKALSGEGDANPRAVIGGNHPPEPTPDVAVAKPSGRDAIDTHVSDLLTEASNWADGVAIENEGQAAAVGTLHRNMQTAVTLVKDNATAEKKPHNEAISEIQAWQNGYVASGLKGTPDGKLTKAIAATGRLSAAWLQKAEDERKAREKEAADAALAAAQEAMALRAEAKETTDLAVMDKAEDALADAKALLRTAETAAKQKVRVDTGEGQRAVTLRTIYHADLIDAPDSWARAYGHYKTNPEFMAEFHGLIQRWATRDARIEATRVRGIPGFHIREEKVV
;
A
#
# COMPACT_ATOMS: atom_id res chain seq x y z
N MET A 1 28.14 -15.86 91.16
CA MET A 1 27.72 -15.75 89.75
C MET A 1 28.84 -15.05 88.99
N ILE A 2 29.19 -15.53 87.80
CA ILE A 2 30.16 -14.85 86.95
C ILE A 2 29.49 -13.58 86.41
N THR A 3 30.10 -12.42 86.67
CA THR A 3 29.56 -11.11 86.28
C THR A 3 30.37 -10.45 85.16
N HIS A 4 31.50 -11.04 84.75
CA HIS A 4 32.43 -10.46 83.80
C HIS A 4 32.83 -11.44 82.70
N TYR A 5 32.98 -10.91 81.49
CA TYR A 5 33.58 -11.57 80.34
C TYR A 5 35.07 -11.25 80.28
N GLU A 6 35.94 -12.25 80.24
CA GLU A 6 37.38 -12.02 80.36
C GLU A 6 38.14 -11.96 79.03
N SER A 7 37.53 -12.38 77.92
CA SER A 7 38.23 -12.59 76.63
C SER A 7 38.09 -11.44 75.62
N SER A 8 37.85 -10.22 76.09
CA SER A 8 37.81 -9.02 75.26
C SER A 8 39.21 -8.42 75.07
N SER A 9 39.51 -7.89 73.87
CA SER A 9 40.75 -7.14 73.60
C SER A 9 40.87 -5.83 74.39
N ARG A 10 39.87 -5.50 75.21
CA ARG A 10 39.80 -4.32 76.09
C ARG A 10 39.84 -4.67 77.58
N GLY A 11 40.15 -5.92 77.96
CA GLY A 11 40.18 -6.38 79.36
C GLY A 11 38.85 -6.98 79.83
N LYS A 12 38.72 -7.22 81.14
CA LYS A 12 37.50 -7.77 81.76
C LYS A 12 36.34 -6.79 81.59
N VAL A 13 35.23 -7.25 81.00
CA VAL A 13 34.04 -6.42 80.75
C VAL A 13 32.86 -7.00 81.52
N GLU A 14 32.14 -6.18 82.27
CA GLU A 14 30.94 -6.62 82.98
C GLU A 14 29.85 -7.06 81.99
N ILE A 15 29.30 -8.26 82.18
CA ILE A 15 28.32 -8.87 81.26
C ILE A 15 27.05 -8.01 81.20
N ALA A 16 26.56 -7.52 82.35
CA ALA A 16 25.33 -6.73 82.44
C ALA A 16 25.39 -5.41 81.66
N ALA A 17 26.58 -4.84 81.45
CA ALA A 17 26.79 -3.59 80.74
C ALA A 17 26.96 -3.77 79.22
N MET A 18 26.97 -5.01 78.72
CA MET A 18 27.22 -5.27 77.29
C MET A 18 26.00 -4.96 76.43
N PRO A 19 26.15 -4.23 75.31
CA PRO A 19 25.08 -4.11 74.31
C PRO A 19 24.88 -5.43 73.57
N LEU A 20 23.65 -5.67 73.08
CA LEU A 20 23.20 -6.94 72.51
C LEU A 20 24.13 -7.50 71.41
N SER A 21 24.59 -6.65 70.50
CA SER A 21 25.49 -7.06 69.41
C SER A 21 26.86 -7.53 69.92
N PHE A 22 27.39 -6.86 70.94
CA PHE A 22 28.66 -7.24 71.56
C PHE A 22 28.52 -8.51 72.38
N ALA A 23 27.45 -8.65 73.17
CA ALA A 23 27.18 -9.86 73.94
C ALA A 23 27.04 -11.10 73.04
N LYS A 24 26.31 -11.00 71.92
CA LYS A 24 26.16 -12.07 70.91
C LYS A 24 27.50 -12.50 70.30
N ASN A 25 28.33 -11.53 69.92
CA ASN A 25 29.64 -11.81 69.33
C ASN A 25 30.60 -12.45 70.35
N SER A 26 30.59 -11.97 71.59
CA SER A 26 31.40 -12.52 72.69
C SER A 26 30.99 -13.96 73.04
N LEU A 27 29.69 -14.24 73.09
CA LEU A 27 29.14 -15.58 73.28
C LEU A 27 29.57 -16.53 72.15
N ASN A 28 29.37 -16.13 70.88
CA ASN A 28 29.77 -16.93 69.72
C ASN A 28 31.27 -17.21 69.71
N LYS A 29 32.08 -16.23 70.13
CA LYS A 29 33.53 -16.41 70.26
C LYS A 29 33.86 -17.44 71.34
N LEU A 30 33.29 -17.33 72.54
CA LEU A 30 33.53 -18.28 73.63
C LEU A 30 33.11 -19.71 73.26
N LEU A 31 31.93 -19.88 72.67
CA LEU A 31 31.44 -21.18 72.21
C LEU A 31 32.40 -21.83 71.19
N ARG A 32 33.11 -21.03 70.40
CA ARG A 32 34.06 -21.51 69.39
C ARG A 32 35.46 -21.78 69.95
N THR A 33 35.96 -20.92 70.82
CA THR A 33 37.38 -20.95 71.22
C THR A 33 37.63 -21.59 72.57
N GLU A 34 36.71 -21.44 73.53
CA GLU A 34 36.89 -21.88 74.93
C GLU A 34 35.55 -22.45 75.48
N PRO A 35 35.01 -23.54 74.88
CA PRO A 35 33.70 -24.10 75.24
C PRO A 35 33.64 -24.67 76.68
N GLU A 36 34.79 -24.92 77.30
CA GLU A 36 34.91 -25.37 78.70
C GLU A 36 34.51 -24.29 79.73
N ARG A 37 34.43 -23.01 79.35
CA ARG A 37 34.02 -21.89 80.23
C ARG A 37 32.49 -21.79 80.37
N LYS A 38 31.85 -22.92 80.68
CA LYS A 38 30.39 -23.11 80.63
C LYS A 38 29.60 -22.10 81.46
N ALA A 39 30.06 -21.78 82.67
CA ALA A 39 29.37 -20.84 83.55
C ALA A 39 29.36 -19.39 83.03
N GLU A 40 30.34 -19.00 82.22
CA GLU A 40 30.42 -17.67 81.59
C GLU A 40 29.60 -17.62 80.30
N ILE A 41 29.58 -18.73 79.55
CA ILE A 41 28.70 -18.94 78.40
C ILE A 41 27.23 -18.86 78.84
N ASP A 42 26.85 -19.56 79.91
CA ASP A 42 25.48 -19.56 80.43
C ASP A 42 25.07 -18.15 80.91
N ALA A 43 25.99 -17.41 81.54
CA ALA A 43 25.74 -16.03 81.97
C ALA A 43 25.60 -15.05 80.79
N LEU A 44 26.41 -15.20 79.73
CA LEU A 44 26.30 -14.39 78.51
C LEU A 44 25.04 -14.74 77.71
N GLN A 45 24.68 -16.02 77.63
CA GLN A 45 23.46 -16.47 76.97
C GLN A 45 22.23 -15.87 77.65
N ALA A 46 22.15 -15.94 78.98
CA ALA A 46 21.05 -15.34 79.74
C ALA A 46 20.92 -13.81 79.52
N HIS A 47 22.05 -13.10 79.43
CA HIS A 47 22.05 -11.66 79.14
C HIS A 47 21.64 -11.35 77.70
N VAL A 48 22.09 -12.16 76.73
CA VAL A 48 21.67 -12.04 75.33
C VAL A 48 20.17 -12.28 75.19
N ASP A 49 19.63 -13.29 75.85
CA ASP A 49 18.19 -13.62 75.79
C ASP A 49 17.35 -12.51 76.42
N LYS A 50 17.79 -11.97 77.56
CA LYS A 50 17.15 -10.80 78.19
C LYS A 50 17.13 -9.59 77.24
N LEU A 51 18.28 -9.21 76.69
CA LEU A 51 18.37 -8.06 75.79
C LEU A 51 17.66 -8.28 74.45
N ALA A 52 17.59 -9.51 73.96
CA ALA A 52 16.82 -9.86 72.76
C ALA A 52 15.31 -9.68 73.03
N ALA A 53 14.81 -10.19 74.16
CA ALA A 53 13.42 -10.00 74.58
C ALA A 53 13.08 -8.53 74.81
N GLU A 54 13.98 -7.75 75.42
CA GLU A 54 13.82 -6.30 75.59
C GLU A 54 13.81 -5.56 74.23
N SER A 55 14.64 -5.99 73.27
CA SER A 55 14.66 -5.40 71.92
C SER A 55 13.41 -5.72 71.11
N GLU A 56 12.86 -6.92 71.26
CA GLU A 56 11.63 -7.36 70.61
C GLU A 56 10.40 -6.68 71.22
N ALA A 57 10.35 -6.57 72.56
CA ALA A 57 9.33 -5.80 73.27
C ALA A 57 9.35 -4.31 72.87
N LYS A 58 10.55 -3.72 72.68
CA LYS A 58 10.70 -2.33 72.23
C LYS A 58 10.33 -2.12 70.76
N ALA A 59 10.52 -3.13 69.91
CA ALA A 59 10.05 -3.11 68.52
C ALA A 59 8.51 -3.21 68.43
N LEU A 60 7.87 -3.95 69.35
CA LEU A 60 6.41 -4.09 69.45
C LEU A 60 5.71 -2.88 70.10
N SER A 61 6.39 -2.09 70.94
CA SER A 61 5.82 -0.92 71.61
C SER A 61 5.94 0.39 70.82
N GLY A 62 6.50 0.38 69.61
CA GLY A 62 6.52 1.53 68.69
C GLY A 62 7.41 2.71 69.12
N GLU A 63 8.16 2.62 70.23
CA GLU A 63 9.13 3.63 70.68
C GLU A 63 10.56 3.19 70.33
N GLY A 64 10.83 3.17 69.03
CA GLY A 64 12.16 3.04 68.45
C GLY A 64 12.69 4.40 68.01
N ASP A 65 13.56 4.99 68.85
CA ASP A 65 14.36 6.19 68.58
C ASP A 65 15.05 6.07 67.21
N ALA A 66 14.57 6.84 66.23
CA ALA A 66 15.04 6.80 64.85
C ALA A 66 16.47 7.35 64.80
N ASN A 67 17.45 6.52 64.45
CA ASN A 67 18.80 6.98 64.15
C ASN A 67 18.71 8.04 63.03
N PRO A 68 19.08 9.32 63.27
CA PRO A 68 18.95 10.38 62.27
C PRO A 68 19.85 10.17 61.04
N ARG A 69 20.75 9.18 61.07
CA ARG A 69 21.56 8.74 59.92
C ARG A 69 20.96 7.57 59.12
N ALA A 70 19.86 6.98 59.59
CA ALA A 70 19.15 5.92 58.88
C ALA A 70 18.00 6.46 58.01
N VAL A 71 18.10 7.71 57.56
CA VAL A 71 17.25 8.23 56.49
C VAL A 71 17.87 7.80 55.16
N ILE A 72 17.17 6.93 54.43
CA ILE A 72 17.50 6.61 53.03
C ILE A 72 17.51 7.93 52.26
N GLY A 73 18.66 8.32 51.69
CA GLY A 73 18.87 9.59 50.99
C GLY A 73 19.74 10.63 51.72
N GLY A 74 20.26 10.33 52.92
CA GLY A 74 21.09 11.26 53.72
C GLY A 74 22.58 11.38 53.34
N ASN A 75 23.08 10.55 52.42
CA ASN A 75 24.31 10.87 51.71
C ASN A 75 23.89 11.81 50.58
N HIS A 76 24.27 13.09 50.64
CA HIS A 76 24.35 13.93 49.44
C HIS A 76 25.38 13.27 48.52
N PRO A 77 24.98 12.48 47.50
CA PRO A 77 25.93 12.13 46.46
C PRO A 77 26.27 13.46 45.76
N PRO A 78 27.39 13.60 45.04
CA PRO A 78 27.42 14.62 43.99
C PRO A 78 26.12 14.47 43.22
N GLU A 79 25.42 15.58 42.94
CA GLU A 79 24.18 15.54 42.17
C GLU A 79 24.38 14.52 41.06
N PRO A 80 23.48 13.53 40.88
CA PRO A 80 23.54 12.77 39.67
C PRO A 80 23.47 13.83 38.59
N THR A 81 24.59 14.07 37.89
CA THR A 81 24.50 14.51 36.50
C THR A 81 23.39 13.65 35.97
N PRO A 82 22.24 14.22 35.54
CA PRO A 82 21.23 13.39 34.92
C PRO A 82 22.01 12.49 33.97
N ASP A 83 21.71 11.20 33.95
CA ASP A 83 21.99 10.45 32.74
C ASP A 83 21.30 11.26 31.66
N VAL A 84 22.03 12.20 31.05
CA VAL A 84 21.62 12.91 29.87
C VAL A 84 21.74 11.82 28.83
N ALA A 85 20.76 10.91 28.84
CA ALA A 85 20.17 10.45 27.62
C ALA A 85 19.89 11.74 26.88
N VAL A 86 20.86 12.15 26.04
CA VAL A 86 20.76 13.30 25.17
C VAL A 86 19.40 13.15 24.54
N ALA A 87 18.47 14.01 24.96
CA ALA A 87 17.07 13.85 24.61
C ALA A 87 17.06 13.82 23.09
N LYS A 88 16.76 12.65 22.52
CA LYS A 88 16.81 12.49 21.07
C LYS A 88 15.90 13.60 20.51
N PRO A 89 16.37 14.38 19.52
CA PRO A 89 15.52 15.39 18.92
C PRO A 89 14.23 14.69 18.47
N SER A 90 13.11 15.15 19.01
CA SER A 90 11.80 14.52 18.84
C SER A 90 10.83 15.56 18.30
N GLY A 91 10.01 15.14 17.35
CA GLY A 91 9.23 16.05 16.52
C GLY A 91 10.04 16.58 15.32
N ARG A 92 9.31 16.88 14.26
CA ARG A 92 9.87 17.25 12.94
C ARG A 92 10.82 18.44 13.01
N ASP A 93 10.41 19.53 13.66
CA ASP A 93 11.21 20.76 13.73
C ASP A 93 12.55 20.55 14.46
N ALA A 94 12.56 19.73 15.51
CA ALA A 94 13.77 19.40 16.25
C ALA A 94 14.72 18.50 15.44
N ILE A 95 14.17 17.55 14.69
CA ILE A 95 14.95 16.69 13.78
C ILE A 95 15.51 17.51 12.62
N ASP A 96 14.72 18.40 12.03
CA ASP A 96 15.15 19.26 10.92
C ASP A 96 16.30 20.18 11.35
N THR A 97 16.22 20.75 12.56
CA THR A 97 17.30 21.54 13.15
C THR A 97 18.56 20.69 13.35
N HIS A 98 18.44 19.52 13.99
CA HIS A 98 19.58 18.62 14.23
C HIS A 98 20.25 18.13 12.94
N VAL A 99 19.45 17.78 11.92
CA VAL A 99 19.95 17.36 10.62
C VAL A 99 20.66 18.53 9.92
N SER A 100 20.10 19.74 9.99
CA SER A 100 20.71 20.93 9.39
C SER A 100 22.08 21.22 10.02
N ASP A 101 22.20 21.13 11.34
CA ASP A 101 23.46 21.30 12.06
C ASP A 101 24.51 20.27 11.61
N LEU A 102 24.13 18.98 11.55
CA LEU A 102 25.02 17.91 11.09
C LEU A 102 25.46 18.10 9.63
N LEU A 103 24.58 18.60 8.77
CA LEU A 103 24.91 18.88 7.36
C LEU A 103 25.86 20.06 7.22
N THR A 104 25.69 21.11 8.04
CA THR A 104 26.65 22.21 8.12
C THR A 104 28.02 21.72 8.58
N GLU A 105 28.08 20.89 9.62
CA GLU A 105 29.34 20.27 10.07
C GLU A 105 29.96 19.38 8.99
N ALA A 106 29.17 18.58 8.29
CA ALA A 106 29.65 17.74 7.19
C ALA A 106 30.23 18.58 6.05
N SER A 107 29.61 19.71 5.72
CA SER A 107 30.13 20.63 4.70
C SER A 107 31.48 21.24 5.11
N ASN A 108 31.71 21.46 6.41
CA ASN A 108 32.99 21.98 6.90
C ASN A 108 34.11 20.92 6.87
N TRP A 109 33.77 19.63 7.07
CA TRP A 109 34.74 18.53 7.06
C TRP A 109 34.98 17.92 5.67
N ALA A 110 34.02 18.00 4.75
CA ALA A 110 34.07 17.43 3.40
C ALA A 110 34.42 18.49 2.34
N ASP A 111 35.43 19.32 2.61
CA ASP A 111 35.88 20.41 1.75
C ASP A 111 36.89 19.99 0.67
N GLY A 112 37.33 18.73 0.69
CA GLY A 112 38.30 18.16 -0.25
C GLY A 112 39.73 18.12 0.26
N VAL A 113 40.00 18.59 1.49
CA VAL A 113 41.31 18.48 2.13
C VAL A 113 41.53 17.08 2.70
N ALA A 114 42.75 16.57 2.60
CA ALA A 114 43.11 15.25 3.12
C ALA A 114 43.21 15.26 4.66
N ILE A 115 42.77 14.16 5.29
CA ILE A 115 42.89 13.96 6.74
C ILE A 115 44.37 13.76 7.11
N GLU A 116 44.87 14.53 8.08
CA GLU A 116 46.30 14.60 8.43
C GLU A 116 46.65 13.79 9.69
N ASN A 117 45.68 13.50 10.56
CA ASN A 117 45.92 12.78 11.81
C ASN A 117 44.76 11.89 12.25
N GLU A 118 45.04 10.95 13.16
CA GLU A 118 44.07 9.99 13.69
C GLU A 118 42.90 10.66 14.42
N GLY A 119 43.13 11.80 15.09
CA GLY A 119 42.09 12.56 15.77
C GLY A 119 41.03 13.12 14.80
N GLN A 120 41.45 13.63 13.65
CA GLN A 120 40.56 14.08 12.58
C GLN A 120 39.78 12.92 11.97
N ALA A 121 40.43 11.77 11.74
CA ALA A 121 39.74 10.56 11.26
C ALA A 121 38.66 10.09 12.24
N ALA A 122 38.95 10.13 13.55
CA ALA A 122 37.98 9.77 14.59
C ALA A 122 36.80 10.77 14.66
N ALA A 123 37.05 12.06 14.50
CA ALA A 123 36.01 13.09 14.47
C ALA A 123 35.07 12.93 13.26
N VAL A 124 35.61 12.73 12.06
CA VAL A 124 34.82 12.44 10.85
C VAL A 124 34.05 11.13 11.00
N GLY A 125 34.66 10.09 11.57
CA GLY A 125 33.98 8.83 11.87
C GLY A 125 32.80 8.97 12.83
N THR A 126 32.91 9.86 13.82
CA THR A 126 31.83 10.19 14.76
C THR A 126 30.71 10.95 14.06
N LEU A 127 31.04 11.98 13.28
CA LEU A 127 30.09 12.74 12.47
C LEU A 127 29.32 11.83 11.50
N HIS A 128 30.00 10.90 10.84
CA HIS A 128 29.39 9.93 9.96
C HIS A 128 28.34 9.05 10.67
N ARG A 129 28.65 8.54 11.87
CA ARG A 129 27.70 7.74 12.68
C ARG A 129 26.51 8.58 13.16
N ASN A 130 26.75 9.84 13.53
CA ASN A 130 25.67 10.75 13.93
C ASN A 130 24.70 11.01 12.76
N MET A 131 25.22 11.23 11.55
CA MET A 131 24.39 11.35 10.34
C MET A 131 23.60 10.08 10.03
N GLN A 132 24.20 8.88 10.16
CA GLN A 132 23.47 7.62 9.99
C GLN A 132 22.33 7.47 11.01
N THR A 133 22.56 7.91 12.25
CA THR A 133 21.53 7.93 13.30
C THR A 133 20.41 8.92 12.97
N ALA A 134 20.76 10.11 12.48
CA ALA A 134 19.80 11.11 12.04
C ALA A 134 18.93 10.63 10.86
N VAL A 135 19.50 9.87 9.92
CA VAL A 135 18.73 9.21 8.84
C VAL A 135 17.65 8.29 9.40
N THR A 136 17.98 7.50 10.42
CA THR A 136 16.99 6.62 11.08
C THR A 136 15.92 7.44 11.81
N LEU A 137 16.30 8.51 12.53
CA LEU A 137 15.35 9.40 13.20
C LEU A 137 14.32 10.03 12.25
N VAL A 138 14.77 10.52 11.08
CA VAL A 138 13.88 11.07 10.05
C VAL A 138 12.90 10.00 9.54
N LYS A 139 13.39 8.79 9.25
CA LYS A 139 12.55 7.69 8.75
C LYS A 139 11.52 7.23 9.77
N ASP A 140 11.91 7.11 11.03
CA ASP A 140 11.03 6.69 12.12
C ASP A 140 9.95 7.74 12.38
N ASN A 141 10.33 9.03 12.45
CA ASN A 141 9.38 10.13 12.62
C ASN A 141 8.40 10.20 11.44
N ALA A 142 8.89 10.11 10.20
CA ALA A 142 8.02 10.10 9.02
C ALA A 142 7.08 8.89 8.99
N THR A 143 7.52 7.73 9.49
CA THR A 143 6.66 6.53 9.59
C THR A 143 5.58 6.71 10.64
N ALA A 144 5.91 7.30 11.80
CA ALA A 144 4.97 7.61 12.86
C ALA A 144 3.93 8.65 12.42
N GLU A 145 4.35 9.73 11.76
CA GLU A 145 3.44 10.74 11.21
C GLU A 145 2.51 10.17 10.12
N LYS A 146 3.03 9.33 9.22
CA LYS A 146 2.23 8.73 8.14
C LYS A 146 1.25 7.68 8.64
N LYS A 147 1.51 7.03 9.77
CA LYS A 147 0.70 5.92 10.27
C LYS A 147 -0.81 6.26 10.38
N PRO A 148 -1.25 7.30 11.12
CA PRO A 148 -2.67 7.63 11.23
C PRO A 148 -3.29 8.01 9.88
N HIS A 149 -2.53 8.65 8.98
CA HIS A 149 -3.01 8.99 7.65
C HIS A 149 -3.19 7.75 6.77
N ASN A 150 -2.25 6.81 6.81
CA ASN A 150 -2.34 5.56 6.07
C ASN A 150 -3.51 4.70 6.58
N GLU A 151 -3.74 4.66 7.90
CA GLU A 151 -4.88 3.99 8.52
C GLU A 151 -6.21 4.61 8.05
N ALA A 152 -6.33 5.94 8.09
CA ALA A 152 -7.52 6.65 7.62
C ALA A 152 -7.76 6.44 6.11
N ILE A 153 -6.70 6.49 5.29
CA ILE A 153 -6.80 6.21 3.84
C ILE A 153 -7.25 4.77 3.62
N SER A 154 -6.72 3.81 4.38
CA SER A 154 -7.08 2.40 4.26
C SER A 154 -8.55 2.16 4.60
N GLU A 155 -9.08 2.83 5.64
CA GLU A 155 -10.50 2.74 6.00
C GLU A 155 -11.40 3.30 4.90
N ILE A 156 -11.08 4.49 4.38
CA ILE A 156 -11.80 5.11 3.26
C ILE A 156 -11.78 4.20 2.03
N GLN A 157 -10.61 3.65 1.70
CA GLN A 157 -10.46 2.73 0.58
C GLN A 157 -11.27 1.45 0.78
N ALA A 158 -11.29 0.88 1.98
CA ALA A 158 -12.08 -0.32 2.28
C ALA A 158 -13.59 -0.05 2.10
N TRP A 159 -14.09 1.05 2.65
CA TRP A 159 -15.47 1.48 2.47
C TRP A 159 -15.81 1.73 1.00
N GLN A 160 -15.00 2.54 0.31
CA GLN A 160 -15.19 2.87 -1.10
C GLN A 160 -15.19 1.61 -1.97
N ASN A 161 -14.20 0.73 -1.79
CA ASN A 161 -14.09 -0.52 -2.54
C ASN A 161 -15.29 -1.43 -2.32
N GLY A 162 -15.87 -1.46 -1.11
CA GLY A 162 -17.11 -2.18 -0.84
C GLY A 162 -18.29 -1.80 -1.74
N TYR A 163 -18.31 -0.57 -2.27
CA TYR A 163 -19.36 -0.07 -3.14
C TYR A 163 -18.97 -0.01 -4.61
N VAL A 164 -17.77 0.50 -4.93
CA VAL A 164 -17.40 0.89 -6.31
C VAL A 164 -16.18 0.17 -6.86
N ALA A 165 -15.58 -0.80 -6.15
CA ALA A 165 -14.48 -1.58 -6.71
C ALA A 165 -14.91 -2.26 -8.02
N SER A 166 -14.01 -2.30 -9.00
CA SER A 166 -14.24 -2.92 -10.31
C SER A 166 -12.93 -3.46 -10.85
N GLY A 167 -12.80 -4.79 -10.93
CA GLY A 167 -11.62 -5.43 -11.55
C GLY A 167 -10.32 -5.27 -10.78
N LEU A 168 -10.38 -4.94 -9.48
CA LEU A 168 -9.19 -4.89 -8.63
C LEU A 168 -8.76 -6.30 -8.22
N LYS A 169 -7.47 -6.62 -8.42
CA LYS A 169 -6.92 -7.92 -8.05
C LYS A 169 -7.09 -8.16 -6.54
N GLY A 170 -7.71 -9.28 -6.18
CA GLY A 170 -7.90 -9.68 -4.79
C GLY A 170 -9.00 -8.91 -4.03
N THR A 171 -9.70 -7.98 -4.69
CA THR A 171 -10.84 -7.25 -4.11
C THR A 171 -12.10 -7.58 -4.91
N PRO A 172 -13.16 -8.12 -4.29
CA PRO A 172 -14.42 -8.36 -5.00
C PRO A 172 -15.01 -7.06 -5.54
N ASP A 173 -15.71 -7.14 -6.67
CA ASP A 173 -16.44 -5.99 -7.19
C ASP A 173 -17.45 -5.46 -6.16
N GLY A 174 -17.53 -4.13 -6.09
CA GLY A 174 -18.38 -3.42 -5.16
C GLY A 174 -19.86 -3.63 -5.44
N LYS A 175 -20.70 -3.39 -4.43
CA LYS A 175 -22.16 -3.60 -4.51
C LYS A 175 -22.82 -2.75 -5.61
N LEU A 176 -22.44 -1.48 -5.75
CA LEU A 176 -22.97 -0.60 -6.79
C LEU A 176 -22.46 -1.01 -8.17
N THR A 177 -21.18 -1.37 -8.29
CA THR A 177 -20.62 -1.89 -9.56
C THR A 177 -21.43 -3.10 -10.07
N LYS A 178 -21.73 -4.06 -9.18
CA LYS A 178 -22.55 -5.23 -9.51
C LYS A 178 -23.98 -4.84 -9.88
N ALA A 179 -24.60 -3.94 -9.14
CA ALA A 179 -25.96 -3.47 -9.41
C ALA A 179 -26.04 -2.76 -10.77
N ILE A 180 -25.11 -1.85 -11.06
CA ILE A 180 -25.00 -1.13 -12.35
C ILE A 180 -24.80 -2.13 -13.51
N ALA A 181 -23.94 -3.14 -13.32
CA ALA A 181 -23.73 -4.16 -14.33
C ALA A 181 -25.01 -4.99 -14.57
N ALA A 182 -25.73 -5.37 -13.50
CA ALA A 182 -26.96 -6.14 -13.60
C ALA A 182 -28.09 -5.35 -14.27
N THR A 183 -28.34 -4.10 -13.84
CA THR A 183 -29.36 -3.23 -14.44
C THR A 183 -28.99 -2.84 -15.86
N GLY A 184 -27.71 -2.62 -16.15
CA GLY A 184 -27.21 -2.38 -17.50
C GLY A 184 -27.47 -3.55 -18.45
N ARG A 185 -27.26 -4.79 -17.99
CA ARG A 185 -27.59 -6.00 -18.78
C ARG A 185 -29.09 -6.14 -19.03
N LEU A 186 -29.92 -5.84 -18.03
CA LEU A 186 -31.37 -5.84 -18.18
C LEU A 186 -31.82 -4.82 -19.23
N SER A 187 -31.33 -3.59 -19.14
CA SER A 187 -31.61 -2.53 -20.12
C SER A 187 -31.11 -2.89 -21.52
N ALA A 188 -29.91 -3.48 -21.63
CA ALA A 188 -29.37 -3.93 -22.91
C ALA A 188 -30.22 -5.03 -23.54
N ALA A 189 -30.69 -6.01 -22.77
CA ALA A 189 -31.55 -7.08 -23.27
C ALA A 189 -32.88 -6.54 -23.82
N TRP A 190 -33.50 -5.57 -23.13
CA TRP A 190 -34.70 -4.89 -23.61
C TRP A 190 -34.44 -4.10 -24.90
N LEU A 191 -33.39 -3.29 -24.93
CA LEU A 191 -33.03 -2.50 -26.10
C LEU A 191 -32.67 -3.38 -27.31
N GLN A 192 -32.03 -4.52 -27.09
CA GLN A 192 -31.72 -5.48 -28.15
C GLN A 192 -33.00 -6.07 -28.75
N LYS A 193 -33.94 -6.51 -27.91
CA LYS A 193 -35.24 -6.98 -28.36
C LYS A 193 -35.98 -5.91 -29.19
N ALA A 194 -35.99 -4.67 -28.71
CA ALA A 194 -36.60 -3.56 -29.43
C ALA A 194 -35.89 -3.22 -30.75
N GLU A 195 -34.56 -3.36 -30.84
CA GLU A 195 -33.82 -3.23 -32.09
C GLU A 195 -34.12 -4.37 -33.06
N ASP A 196 -34.25 -5.60 -32.57
CA ASP A 196 -34.58 -6.76 -33.42
C ASP A 196 -36.01 -6.63 -33.97
N GLU A 197 -36.97 -6.18 -33.14
CA GLU A 197 -38.34 -5.83 -33.58
C GLU A 197 -38.35 -4.66 -34.58
N ARG A 198 -37.48 -3.66 -34.40
CA ARG A 198 -37.32 -2.56 -35.37
C ARG A 198 -36.77 -3.09 -36.69
N LYS A 199 -35.71 -3.90 -36.67
CA LYS A 199 -35.09 -4.48 -37.87
C LYS A 199 -36.05 -5.42 -38.61
N ALA A 200 -36.88 -6.17 -37.90
CA ALA A 200 -37.92 -7.00 -38.51
C ALA A 200 -38.93 -6.13 -39.27
N ARG A 201 -39.44 -5.06 -38.65
CA ARG A 201 -40.34 -4.10 -39.31
C ARG A 201 -39.67 -3.37 -40.48
N GLU A 202 -38.40 -3.00 -40.33
CA GLU A 202 -37.61 -2.38 -41.40
C GLU A 202 -37.48 -3.33 -42.60
N LYS A 203 -37.19 -4.61 -42.35
CA LYS A 203 -37.09 -5.62 -43.39
C LYS A 203 -38.43 -5.87 -44.08
N GLU A 204 -39.51 -6.04 -43.32
CA GLU A 204 -40.86 -6.24 -43.88
C GLU A 204 -41.28 -5.04 -44.75
N ALA A 205 -41.03 -3.81 -44.29
CA ALA A 205 -41.32 -2.61 -45.06
C ALA A 205 -40.44 -2.50 -46.33
N ALA A 206 -39.17 -2.91 -46.25
CA ALA A 206 -38.27 -2.92 -47.39
C ALA A 206 -38.66 -3.98 -48.43
N ASP A 207 -39.01 -5.20 -47.98
CA ASP A 207 -39.45 -6.30 -48.84
C ASP A 207 -40.78 -5.94 -49.54
N ALA A 208 -41.73 -5.34 -48.81
CA ALA A 208 -42.99 -4.85 -49.38
C ALA A 208 -42.78 -3.72 -50.40
N ALA A 209 -41.88 -2.76 -50.10
CA ALA A 209 -41.54 -1.70 -51.03
C ALA A 209 -40.82 -2.22 -52.29
N LEU A 210 -39.95 -3.22 -52.15
CA LEU A 210 -39.27 -3.86 -53.28
C LEU A 210 -40.27 -4.58 -54.19
N ALA A 211 -41.19 -5.36 -53.61
CA ALA A 211 -42.21 -6.08 -54.37
C ALA A 211 -43.13 -5.13 -55.13
N ALA A 212 -43.63 -4.08 -54.46
CA ALA A 212 -44.49 -3.07 -55.10
C ALA A 212 -43.74 -2.27 -56.18
N ALA A 213 -42.44 -1.98 -55.99
CA ALA A 213 -41.63 -1.32 -57.01
C ALA A 213 -41.42 -2.20 -58.26
N GLN A 214 -41.20 -3.50 -58.07
CA GLN A 214 -41.07 -4.45 -59.19
C GLN A 214 -42.38 -4.58 -59.97
N GLU A 215 -43.51 -4.69 -59.27
CA GLU A 215 -44.85 -4.76 -59.88
C GLU A 215 -45.18 -3.46 -60.64
N ALA A 216 -44.94 -2.29 -60.03
CA ALA A 216 -45.13 -1.00 -60.67
C ALA A 216 -44.24 -0.83 -61.92
N MET A 217 -42.99 -1.34 -61.91
CA MET A 217 -42.13 -1.32 -63.10
C MET A 217 -42.65 -2.24 -64.21
N ALA A 218 -43.17 -3.42 -63.87
CA ALA A 218 -43.75 -4.35 -64.83
C ALA A 218 -45.02 -3.75 -65.47
N LEU A 219 -45.96 -3.23 -64.66
CA LEU A 219 -47.17 -2.57 -65.13
C LEU A 219 -46.86 -1.32 -65.96
N ARG A 220 -45.83 -0.56 -65.60
CA ARG A 220 -45.38 0.59 -66.38
C ARG A 220 -44.73 0.20 -67.70
N ALA A 221 -44.04 -0.95 -67.76
CA ALA A 221 -43.50 -1.46 -69.02
C ALA A 221 -44.65 -1.87 -69.96
N GLU A 222 -45.69 -2.51 -69.44
CA GLU A 222 -46.89 -2.88 -70.19
C GLU A 222 -47.69 -1.64 -70.65
N ALA A 223 -47.84 -0.65 -69.77
CA ALA A 223 -48.54 0.61 -70.07
C ALA A 223 -47.86 1.46 -71.16
N LYS A 224 -46.56 1.25 -71.46
CA LYS A 224 -45.87 1.94 -72.55
C LYS A 224 -46.24 1.41 -73.93
N GLU A 225 -46.62 0.14 -74.02
CA GLU A 225 -46.88 -0.55 -75.28
C GLU A 225 -48.38 -0.57 -75.64
N THR A 226 -49.24 -0.14 -74.72
CA THR A 226 -50.70 -0.12 -74.89
C THR A 226 -51.24 1.27 -75.21
N THR A 227 -52.46 1.31 -75.75
CA THR A 227 -53.28 2.53 -75.92
C THR A 227 -54.53 2.52 -75.04
N ASP A 228 -54.66 1.52 -74.15
CA ASP A 228 -55.75 1.40 -73.20
C ASP A 228 -55.50 2.28 -71.96
N LEU A 229 -56.35 3.30 -71.77
CA LEU A 229 -56.30 4.22 -70.64
C LEU A 229 -56.40 3.49 -69.29
N ALA A 230 -57.18 2.41 -69.19
CA ALA A 230 -57.34 1.67 -67.94
C ALA A 230 -56.05 0.95 -67.51
N VAL A 231 -55.17 0.58 -68.45
CA VAL A 231 -53.86 -0.02 -68.15
C VAL A 231 -52.87 1.06 -67.73
N MET A 232 -52.96 2.25 -68.32
CA MET A 232 -52.15 3.41 -67.94
C MET A 232 -52.49 3.88 -66.51
N ASP A 233 -53.77 4.02 -66.18
CA ASP A 233 -54.23 4.43 -64.84
C ASP A 233 -53.76 3.43 -63.76
N LYS A 234 -53.88 2.12 -64.02
CA LYS A 234 -53.37 1.07 -63.11
C LYS A 234 -51.86 1.15 -62.87
N ALA A 235 -51.09 1.49 -63.90
CA ALA A 235 -49.64 1.65 -63.75
C ALA A 235 -49.27 2.90 -62.96
N GLU A 236 -50.05 3.98 -63.09
CA GLU A 236 -49.87 5.20 -62.29
C GLU A 236 -50.23 4.97 -60.81
N ASP A 237 -51.34 4.28 -60.53
CA ASP A 237 -51.76 3.89 -59.19
C ASP A 237 -50.71 2.98 -58.52
N ALA A 238 -50.24 1.94 -59.22
CA ALA A 238 -49.20 1.04 -58.70
C ALA A 238 -47.88 1.77 -58.39
N LEU A 239 -47.53 2.78 -59.20
CA LEU A 239 -46.35 3.61 -58.98
C LEU A 239 -46.55 4.54 -57.76
N ALA A 240 -47.74 5.09 -57.58
CA ALA A 240 -48.08 5.89 -56.40
C ALA A 240 -47.99 5.05 -55.11
N ASP A 241 -48.49 3.81 -55.13
CA ASP A 241 -48.42 2.87 -54.02
C ASP A 241 -46.98 2.46 -53.69
N ALA A 242 -46.18 2.14 -54.71
CA ALA A 242 -44.76 1.84 -54.54
C ALA A 242 -43.99 3.01 -53.90
N LYS A 243 -44.28 4.25 -54.31
CA LYS A 243 -43.69 5.46 -53.71
C LYS A 243 -44.12 5.64 -52.25
N ALA A 244 -45.38 5.34 -51.91
CA ALA A 244 -45.86 5.42 -50.54
C ALA A 244 -45.13 4.39 -49.65
N LEU A 245 -44.97 3.16 -50.14
CA LEU A 245 -44.26 2.08 -49.42
C LEU A 245 -42.77 2.38 -49.24
N LEU A 246 -42.11 2.98 -50.24
CA LEU A 246 -40.74 3.45 -50.12
C LEU A 246 -40.59 4.50 -49.00
N ARG A 247 -41.52 5.46 -48.88
CA ARG A 247 -41.51 6.44 -47.78
C ARG A 247 -41.70 5.79 -46.42
N THR A 248 -42.55 4.76 -46.32
CA THR A 248 -42.71 4.02 -45.07
C THR A 248 -41.45 3.24 -44.70
N ALA A 249 -40.78 2.61 -45.68
CA ALA A 249 -39.52 1.91 -45.47
C ALA A 249 -38.40 2.88 -45.02
N GLU A 250 -38.27 4.04 -45.66
CA GLU A 250 -37.31 5.07 -45.25
C GLU A 250 -37.56 5.58 -43.82
N THR A 251 -38.82 5.74 -43.44
CA THR A 251 -39.19 6.20 -42.09
C THR A 251 -38.85 5.14 -41.05
N ALA A 252 -39.12 3.87 -41.35
CA ALA A 252 -38.75 2.74 -40.50
C ALA A 252 -37.22 2.62 -40.32
N ALA A 253 -36.45 2.81 -41.41
CA ALA A 253 -35.00 2.78 -41.38
C ALA A 253 -34.38 3.91 -40.53
N LYS A 254 -35.01 5.09 -40.50
CA LYS A 254 -34.54 6.25 -39.70
C LYS A 254 -34.92 6.16 -38.22
N GLN A 255 -35.86 5.30 -37.85
CA GLN A 255 -36.29 5.15 -36.46
C GLN A 255 -35.12 4.64 -35.61
N LYS A 256 -34.90 5.27 -34.44
CA LYS A 256 -33.87 4.85 -33.48
C LYS A 256 -34.53 4.30 -32.22
N VAL A 257 -34.04 3.18 -31.72
CA VAL A 257 -34.46 2.67 -30.41
C VAL A 257 -33.75 3.45 -29.32
N ARG A 258 -34.53 4.06 -28.42
CA ARG A 258 -34.06 4.76 -27.23
C ARG A 258 -35.08 4.61 -26.11
N VAL A 259 -34.59 4.57 -24.88
CA VAL A 259 -35.44 4.61 -23.67
C VAL A 259 -35.24 5.96 -23.00
N ASP A 260 -36.31 6.73 -22.86
CA ASP A 260 -36.30 7.96 -22.07
C ASP A 260 -36.30 7.58 -20.57
N THR A 261 -35.41 8.19 -19.82
CA THR A 261 -35.22 7.95 -18.38
C THR A 261 -36.00 8.94 -17.52
N GLY A 262 -36.60 9.97 -18.12
CA GLY A 262 -37.33 11.01 -17.40
C GLY A 262 -36.41 11.94 -16.58
N GLU A 263 -37.03 12.89 -15.86
CA GLU A 263 -36.37 13.75 -14.85
C GLU A 263 -35.07 14.45 -15.31
N GLY A 264 -34.97 14.80 -16.60
CA GLY A 264 -33.79 15.48 -17.16
C GLY A 264 -32.56 14.59 -17.31
N GLN A 265 -32.68 13.27 -17.11
CA GLN A 265 -31.60 12.33 -17.37
C GLN A 265 -31.48 12.01 -18.86
N ARG A 266 -30.28 11.60 -19.29
CA ARG A 266 -30.03 11.24 -20.69
C ARG A 266 -30.72 9.92 -21.01
N ALA A 267 -31.37 9.88 -22.16
CA ALA A 267 -31.93 8.65 -22.72
C ALA A 267 -30.85 7.58 -22.86
N VAL A 268 -31.23 6.32 -22.61
CA VAL A 268 -30.34 5.16 -22.77
C VAL A 268 -30.50 4.58 -24.16
N THR A 269 -29.38 4.39 -24.85
CA THR A 269 -29.31 3.80 -26.19
C THR A 269 -28.22 2.74 -26.26
N LEU A 270 -28.32 1.81 -27.21
CA LEU A 270 -27.20 0.94 -27.55
C LEU A 270 -26.11 1.76 -28.27
N ARG A 271 -24.85 1.45 -27.97
CA ARG A 271 -23.71 2.02 -28.69
C ARG A 271 -23.31 1.05 -29.80
N THR A 272 -23.19 1.57 -31.03
CA THR A 272 -22.63 0.80 -32.14
C THR A 272 -21.10 0.82 -32.04
N ILE A 273 -20.49 -0.36 -32.01
CA ILE A 273 -19.04 -0.55 -32.08
C ILE A 273 -18.77 -1.43 -33.31
N TYR A 274 -17.83 -1.03 -34.14
CA TYR A 274 -17.42 -1.78 -35.32
C TYR A 274 -16.20 -2.62 -34.98
N HIS A 275 -16.34 -3.93 -35.14
CA HIS A 275 -15.23 -4.88 -35.05
C HIS A 275 -14.89 -5.39 -36.44
N ALA A 276 -13.60 -5.45 -36.76
CA ALA A 276 -13.10 -6.02 -37.99
C ALA A 276 -12.56 -7.42 -37.67
N ASP A 277 -13.38 -8.44 -37.89
CA ASP A 277 -12.98 -9.83 -37.72
C ASP A 277 -12.34 -10.35 -39.01
N LEU A 278 -11.22 -11.07 -38.88
CA LEU A 278 -10.55 -11.68 -40.03
C LEU A 278 -11.41 -12.85 -40.52
N ILE A 279 -11.70 -12.87 -41.82
CA ILE A 279 -12.31 -14.03 -42.47
C ILE A 279 -11.25 -15.15 -42.50
N ASP A 280 -11.57 -16.35 -42.00
CA ASP A 280 -10.66 -17.50 -41.99
C ASP A 280 -10.52 -18.12 -43.39
N ALA A 281 -9.88 -17.37 -44.28
CA ALA A 281 -9.50 -17.79 -45.63
C ALA A 281 -7.99 -17.67 -45.78
N PRO A 282 -7.34 -18.57 -46.56
CA PRO A 282 -5.88 -18.66 -46.65
C PRO A 282 -5.16 -17.34 -46.97
N ASP A 283 -5.81 -16.46 -47.76
CA ASP A 283 -5.20 -15.21 -48.24
C ASP A 283 -5.66 -13.95 -47.49
N SER A 284 -6.44 -14.08 -46.40
CA SER A 284 -7.08 -12.92 -45.76
C SER A 284 -6.08 -11.88 -45.26
N TRP A 285 -4.96 -12.31 -44.67
CA TRP A 285 -3.88 -11.41 -44.26
C TRP A 285 -3.18 -10.74 -45.45
N ALA A 286 -2.97 -11.46 -46.54
CA ALA A 286 -2.33 -10.92 -47.74
C ALA A 286 -3.20 -9.87 -48.42
N ARG A 287 -4.52 -10.11 -48.48
CA ARG A 287 -5.51 -9.15 -49.00
C ARG A 287 -5.62 -7.92 -48.11
N ALA A 288 -5.66 -8.10 -46.80
CA ALA A 288 -5.66 -7.00 -45.83
C ALA A 288 -4.39 -6.14 -45.98
N TYR A 289 -3.21 -6.77 -46.02
CA TYR A 289 -1.96 -6.07 -46.28
C TYR A 289 -1.98 -5.35 -47.64
N GLY A 290 -2.51 -5.98 -48.68
CA GLY A 290 -2.67 -5.38 -50.01
C GLY A 290 -3.53 -4.11 -50.02
N HIS A 291 -4.55 -4.04 -49.16
CA HIS A 291 -5.36 -2.85 -48.94
C HIS A 291 -4.58 -1.78 -48.16
N TYR A 292 -4.01 -2.14 -47.00
CA TYR A 292 -3.38 -1.19 -46.08
C TYR A 292 -2.04 -0.64 -46.55
N LYS A 293 -1.28 -1.36 -47.40
CA LYS A 293 0.02 -0.88 -47.91
C LYS A 293 -0.07 0.41 -48.73
N THR A 294 -1.28 0.77 -49.19
CA THR A 294 -1.52 2.04 -49.88
C THR A 294 -1.54 3.24 -48.92
N ASN A 295 -1.71 2.99 -47.62
CA ASN A 295 -1.71 4.01 -46.57
C ASN A 295 -0.27 4.26 -46.05
N PRO A 296 0.28 5.48 -46.19
CA PRO A 296 1.63 5.81 -45.72
C PRO A 296 1.84 5.64 -44.20
N GLU A 297 0.83 5.94 -43.38
CA GLU A 297 0.93 5.83 -41.92
C GLU A 297 1.07 4.37 -41.48
N PHE A 298 0.24 3.49 -42.05
CA PHE A 298 0.35 2.05 -41.83
C PHE A 298 1.74 1.54 -42.23
N MET A 299 2.27 1.96 -43.37
CA MET A 299 3.59 1.53 -43.82
C MET A 299 4.72 2.02 -42.90
N ALA A 300 4.62 3.22 -42.34
CA ALA A 300 5.58 3.71 -41.35
C ALA A 300 5.57 2.87 -40.07
N GLU A 301 4.38 2.57 -39.53
CA GLU A 301 4.23 1.69 -38.37
C GLU A 301 4.71 0.26 -38.64
N PHE A 302 4.37 -0.26 -39.82
CA PHE A 302 4.77 -1.58 -40.28
C PHE A 302 6.30 -1.68 -40.42
N HIS A 303 6.95 -0.70 -41.05
CA HIS A 303 8.41 -0.63 -41.11
C HIS A 303 9.02 -0.55 -39.70
N GLY A 304 8.45 0.23 -38.79
CA GLY A 304 8.88 0.30 -37.41
C GLY A 304 8.75 -1.06 -36.69
N LEU A 305 7.67 -1.81 -36.94
CA LEU A 305 7.50 -3.17 -36.42
C LEU A 305 8.59 -4.10 -36.95
N ILE A 306 8.78 -4.16 -38.28
CA ILE A 306 9.81 -5.01 -38.90
C ILE A 306 11.20 -4.63 -38.40
N GLN A 307 11.51 -3.34 -38.24
CA GLN A 307 12.77 -2.86 -37.69
C GLN A 307 13.00 -3.35 -36.25
N ARG A 308 11.96 -3.35 -35.39
CA ARG A 308 12.07 -3.88 -34.01
C ARG A 308 12.40 -5.37 -34.01
N TRP A 309 11.76 -6.15 -34.88
CA TRP A 309 12.05 -7.58 -35.04
C TRP A 309 13.46 -7.80 -35.58
N ALA A 310 13.88 -7.05 -36.59
CA ALA A 310 15.22 -7.13 -37.15
C ALA A 310 16.31 -6.78 -36.12
N THR A 311 16.11 -5.73 -35.32
CA THR A 311 17.05 -5.34 -34.24
C THR A 311 17.10 -6.39 -33.13
N ARG A 312 15.96 -7.01 -32.79
CA ARG A 312 15.92 -8.12 -31.82
C ARG A 312 16.74 -9.29 -32.33
N ASP A 313 16.54 -9.66 -33.59
CA ASP A 313 17.22 -10.78 -34.22
C ASP A 313 18.72 -10.50 -34.41
N ALA A 314 19.12 -9.25 -34.66
CA ALA A 314 20.53 -8.86 -34.76
C ALA A 314 21.33 -9.04 -33.44
N ARG A 315 20.66 -9.12 -32.29
CA ARG A 315 21.28 -9.44 -30.99
C ARG A 315 21.56 -10.93 -30.82
N ILE A 316 20.91 -11.78 -31.61
CA ILE A 316 21.07 -13.23 -31.57
C ILE A 316 22.21 -13.62 -32.52
N GLU A 317 23.24 -14.27 -32.00
CA GLU A 317 24.44 -14.61 -32.77
C GLU A 317 24.15 -15.48 -33.99
N ALA A 318 23.31 -16.51 -33.84
CA ALA A 318 22.93 -17.39 -34.95
C ALA A 318 22.26 -16.64 -36.11
N THR A 319 21.37 -15.69 -35.79
CA THR A 319 20.66 -14.89 -36.81
C THR A 319 21.56 -13.81 -37.40
N ARG A 320 22.48 -13.25 -36.59
CA ARG A 320 23.49 -12.29 -37.04
C ARG A 320 24.44 -12.89 -38.08
N VAL A 321 24.90 -14.13 -37.87
CA VAL A 321 25.78 -14.84 -38.81
C VAL A 321 25.06 -15.20 -40.10
N ARG A 322 23.78 -15.60 -40.02
CA ARG A 322 22.96 -15.94 -41.20
C ARG A 322 22.54 -14.72 -42.02
N GLY A 323 22.45 -13.55 -41.38
CA GLY A 323 21.92 -12.33 -41.98
C GLY A 323 20.39 -12.33 -42.05
N ILE A 324 19.82 -11.12 -42.07
CA ILE A 324 18.38 -10.90 -42.18
C ILE A 324 18.10 -10.33 -43.57
N PRO A 325 17.28 -10.98 -44.42
CA PRO A 325 16.97 -10.49 -45.76
C PRO A 325 16.46 -9.04 -45.74
N GLY A 326 17.04 -8.17 -46.58
CA GLY A 326 16.68 -6.74 -46.65
C GLY A 326 17.30 -5.86 -45.56
N PHE A 327 18.08 -6.41 -44.62
CA PHE A 327 18.77 -5.66 -43.57
C PHE A 327 20.27 -5.89 -43.61
N HIS A 328 21.02 -4.81 -43.37
CA HIS A 328 22.47 -4.88 -43.17
C HIS A 328 22.77 -4.69 -41.68
N ILE A 329 23.51 -5.63 -41.06
CA ILE A 329 23.85 -5.58 -39.64
C ILE A 329 25.24 -4.94 -39.48
N ARG A 330 25.32 -3.85 -38.70
CA ARG A 330 26.57 -3.16 -38.34
C ARG A 330 26.88 -3.31 -36.86
N GLU A 331 28.15 -3.53 -36.51
CA GLU A 331 28.64 -3.56 -35.12
C GLU A 331 29.28 -2.20 -34.76
N GLU A 332 28.91 -1.65 -33.62
CA GLU A 332 29.45 -0.40 -33.06
C GLU A 332 29.72 -0.62 -31.57
N LYS A 333 30.91 -0.22 -31.10
CA LYS A 333 31.33 -0.33 -29.68
C LYS A 333 31.41 1.07 -29.07
N VAL A 334 30.72 1.30 -27.95
CA VAL A 334 30.60 2.60 -27.25
C VAL A 334 30.98 2.43 -25.77
N VAL A 335 31.56 3.47 -25.15
CA VAL A 335 31.98 3.53 -23.72
C VAL A 335 30.84 4.05 -22.84
#